data_AF-A0A8C8S9R0-F1
#
_entry.id   AF-A0A8C8S9R0-F1
#
_cell.length_a   1.000
_cell.length_b   1.000
_cell.length_c   1.000
_cell.angle_alpha   90.00
_cell.angle_beta   90.00
_cell.angle_gamma   90.00
#
_symmetry.space_group_name_H-M   'P 1'
#
loop_
_entity.id
_entity.type
_entity.pdbx_description
1 polymer ?
#
loop_
_entity_poly.entity_id
_entity_poly.type
_entity_poly.pdbx_seq_one_letter_code
_entity_poly.pdbx_strand_id
1 'polypeptide(L)'
;VFDLPTISNLQRDSSQVLCHSLSERDLEIANLKKEGEKLRRNQVLTTGLVTSLQRDISAKEQKIQQLTLNADKLKKENREKDNQLAVVSAKVDTHAYVFCYLLCYKCTKLFESIVLDRIMNFCGKKYKLTFSKPFFSSENGYVFHLLVYLFISSSAFVPFCQLMEKIRQIIDENLQIHKEEKLLQEEISSKDSEEKEVSENVEALKKSLNEFQAFLRTSYCSNGLKREICNLQDLCIDPSVLWIHTAVIGILSSLLSWVEAVEHLIQDTGIDISCSDKGSWFSFTYLMGDIFPIY
;
A
#
# COMPACT_ATOMS: atom_id res chain seq x y z
N VAL A 1 -24.98 -18.28 -88.53
CA VAL A 1 -25.51 -16.93 -88.30
C VAL A 1 -25.06 -16.54 -86.91
N PHE A 2 -24.02 -15.70 -86.81
CA PHE A 2 -23.57 -15.17 -85.52
C PHE A 2 -24.13 -13.75 -85.42
N ASP A 3 -25.09 -13.55 -84.52
CA ASP A 3 -25.65 -12.23 -84.23
C ASP A 3 -24.61 -11.40 -83.49
N LEU A 4 -24.20 -10.29 -84.10
CA LEU A 4 -23.31 -9.31 -83.49
C LEU A 4 -24.14 -8.44 -82.53
N PRO A 5 -23.74 -8.28 -81.25
CA PRO A 5 -24.51 -7.48 -80.30
C PRO A 5 -24.59 -6.02 -80.76
N THR A 6 -25.81 -5.49 -80.85
CA THR A 6 -26.06 -4.08 -81.20
C THR A 6 -25.48 -3.18 -80.10
N ILE A 7 -24.64 -2.22 -80.49
CA ILE A 7 -23.84 -1.31 -79.65
C ILE A 7 -24.64 -0.69 -78.48
N SER A 8 -25.95 -0.48 -78.67
CA SER A 8 -26.87 0.06 -77.66
C SER A 8 -27.02 -0.80 -76.40
N ASN A 9 -26.92 -2.13 -76.49
CA ASN A 9 -27.08 -3.01 -75.32
C ASN A 9 -25.82 -3.02 -74.44
N LEU A 10 -24.63 -3.05 -75.06
CA LEU A 10 -23.35 -2.95 -74.34
C LEU A 10 -23.18 -1.59 -73.62
N GLN A 11 -23.64 -0.50 -74.25
CA GLN A 11 -23.66 0.82 -73.60
C GLN A 11 -24.59 0.87 -72.39
N ARG A 12 -25.74 0.19 -72.47
CA ARG A 12 -26.73 0.14 -71.38
C ARG A 12 -26.18 -0.61 -70.17
N ASP A 13 -25.61 -1.79 -70.40
CA ASP A 13 -25.06 -2.63 -69.33
C ASP A 13 -23.86 -1.96 -68.66
N SER A 14 -22.98 -1.33 -69.44
CA SER A 14 -21.87 -0.54 -68.92
C SER A 14 -22.33 0.63 -68.05
N SER A 15 -23.37 1.36 -68.47
CA SER A 15 -23.93 2.47 -67.68
C SER A 15 -24.54 2.00 -66.36
N GLN A 16 -25.17 0.82 -66.34
CA GLN A 16 -25.79 0.26 -65.14
C GLN A 16 -24.74 -0.17 -64.11
N VAL A 17 -23.66 -0.81 -64.57
CA VAL A 17 -22.52 -1.18 -63.70
C VAL A 17 -21.88 0.07 -63.11
N LEU A 18 -21.65 1.11 -63.92
CA LEU A 18 -21.12 2.40 -63.44
C LEU A 18 -22.03 3.05 -62.39
N CYS A 19 -23.35 3.06 -62.62
CA CYS A 19 -24.32 3.61 -61.65
C CYS A 19 -24.31 2.84 -60.32
N HIS A 20 -24.23 1.50 -60.36
CA HIS A 20 -24.13 0.68 -59.15
C HIS A 20 -22.85 1.01 -58.37
N SER A 21 -21.69 0.99 -59.05
CA SER A 21 -20.41 1.31 -58.41
C SER A 21 -20.36 2.74 -57.87
N LEU A 22 -20.99 3.71 -58.55
CA LEU A 22 -21.10 5.08 -58.03
C LEU A 22 -21.94 5.11 -56.74
N SER A 23 -23.07 4.39 -56.69
CA SER A 23 -23.94 4.35 -55.52
C SER A 23 -23.27 3.68 -54.30
N GLU A 24 -22.48 2.63 -54.51
CA GLU A 24 -21.71 1.98 -53.44
C GLU A 24 -20.65 2.92 -52.87
N ARG A 25 -19.92 3.64 -53.73
CA ARG A 25 -18.96 4.64 -53.27
C ARG A 25 -19.62 5.79 -52.53
N ASP A 26 -20.80 6.24 -52.97
CA ASP A 26 -21.53 7.31 -52.28
C ASP A 26 -21.97 6.86 -50.88
N LEU A 27 -22.39 5.60 -50.74
CA LEU A 27 -22.71 4.99 -49.45
C LEU A 27 -21.47 4.92 -48.54
N GLU A 28 -20.33 4.50 -49.09
CA GLU A 28 -19.06 4.44 -48.36
C GLU A 28 -18.61 5.84 -47.91
N ILE A 29 -18.70 6.85 -48.77
CA ILE A 29 -18.42 8.25 -48.44
C ILE A 29 -19.32 8.74 -47.30
N ALA A 30 -20.61 8.41 -47.33
CA ALA A 30 -21.54 8.76 -46.27
C ALA A 30 -21.17 8.09 -44.93
N ASN A 31 -20.77 6.82 -44.96
CA ASN A 31 -20.39 6.09 -43.75
C ASN A 31 -19.07 6.60 -43.16
N LEU A 32 -18.06 6.85 -44.00
CA LEU A 32 -16.77 7.43 -43.58
C LEU A 32 -16.96 8.84 -42.99
N LYS A 33 -17.84 9.66 -43.56
CA LYS A 33 -18.20 10.96 -42.97
C LYS A 33 -18.79 10.80 -41.56
N LYS A 34 -19.70 9.85 -41.38
CA LYS A 34 -20.35 9.59 -40.07
C LYS A 34 -19.34 9.13 -39.02
N GLU A 35 -18.46 8.19 -39.35
CA GLU A 35 -17.40 7.75 -38.44
C GLU A 35 -16.40 8.88 -38.17
N GLY A 36 -16.06 9.71 -39.16
CA GLY A 36 -15.23 10.90 -38.97
C GLY A 36 -15.83 11.91 -37.98
N GLU A 37 -17.14 12.17 -38.05
CA GLU A 37 -17.83 13.05 -37.09
C GLU A 37 -17.90 12.45 -35.68
N LYS A 38 -18.08 11.13 -35.58
CA LYS A 38 -18.04 10.41 -34.30
C LYS A 38 -16.65 10.48 -33.68
N LEU A 39 -15.59 10.24 -34.46
CA LEU A 39 -14.21 10.35 -34.01
C LEU A 39 -13.89 11.77 -33.55
N ARG A 40 -14.34 12.79 -34.30
CA ARG A 40 -14.18 14.21 -33.92
C ARG A 40 -14.84 14.52 -32.57
N ARG A 41 -16.06 14.02 -32.32
CA ARG A 41 -16.75 14.19 -31.02
C ARG A 41 -15.99 13.52 -29.89
N ASN A 42 -15.54 12.28 -30.10
CA ASN A 42 -14.75 11.54 -29.10
C ASN A 42 -13.43 12.27 -28.79
N GLN A 43 -12.73 12.78 -29.81
CA GLN A 43 -11.50 13.54 -29.64
C GLN A 43 -11.71 14.79 -28.76
N VAL A 44 -12.81 15.52 -28.96
CA VAL A 44 -13.16 16.69 -28.13
C VAL A 44 -13.42 16.28 -26.69
N LEU A 45 -14.15 15.19 -26.46
CA LEU A 45 -14.42 14.66 -25.12
C LEU A 45 -13.12 14.22 -24.41
N THR A 46 -12.28 13.44 -25.09
CA THR A 46 -10.98 13.00 -24.57
C THR A 46 -10.10 14.20 -24.22
N THR A 47 -10.05 15.22 -25.07
CA THR A 47 -9.30 16.45 -24.80
C THR A 47 -9.85 17.19 -23.57
N GLY A 48 -11.17 17.26 -23.41
CA GLY A 48 -11.81 17.83 -22.22
C GLY A 48 -11.47 17.08 -20.94
N LEU A 49 -11.48 15.75 -20.97
CA LEU A 49 -11.09 14.91 -19.83
C LEU A 49 -9.62 15.08 -19.47
N VAL A 50 -8.73 15.04 -20.46
CA VAL A 50 -7.28 15.24 -20.26
C VAL A 50 -7.02 16.60 -19.62
N THR A 51 -7.64 17.68 -20.12
CA THR A 51 -7.46 19.01 -19.53
C THR A 51 -8.04 19.14 -18.12
N SER A 52 -9.11 18.42 -17.79
CA SER A 52 -9.63 18.38 -16.41
C SER A 52 -8.70 17.62 -15.48
N LEU A 53 -8.23 16.43 -15.88
CA LEU A 53 -7.28 15.63 -15.10
C LEU A 53 -5.96 16.38 -14.91
N GLN A 54 -5.47 17.09 -15.92
CA GLN A 54 -4.28 17.91 -15.83
C GLN A 54 -4.40 18.98 -14.72
N ARG A 55 -5.57 19.62 -14.60
CA ARG A 55 -5.84 20.60 -13.54
C ARG A 55 -5.88 19.95 -12.17
N ASP A 56 -6.56 18.81 -12.04
CA ASP A 56 -6.69 18.09 -10.78
C ASP A 56 -5.33 17.56 -10.29
N ILE A 57 -4.49 17.04 -11.20
CA ILE A 57 -3.12 16.62 -10.89
C ILE A 57 -2.32 17.81 -10.38
N SER A 58 -2.37 18.95 -11.08
CA SER A 58 -1.64 20.16 -10.67
C SER A 58 -2.08 20.66 -9.28
N ALA A 59 -3.37 20.62 -8.97
CA ALA A 59 -3.89 21.00 -7.66
C ALA A 59 -3.47 20.01 -6.56
N LYS A 60 -3.46 18.70 -6.85
CA LYS A 60 -2.96 17.69 -5.92
C LYS A 60 -1.46 17.82 -5.67
N GLU A 61 -0.66 18.12 -6.70
CA GLU A 61 0.79 18.34 -6.60
C GLU A 61 1.11 19.47 -5.62
N GLN A 62 0.39 20.60 -5.71
CA GLN A 62 0.54 21.72 -4.77
C GLN A 62 0.20 21.32 -3.33
N LYS A 63 -0.86 20.52 -3.14
CA LYS A 63 -1.26 20.04 -1.81
C LYS A 63 -0.22 19.09 -1.21
N ILE A 64 0.38 18.22 -2.03
CA ILE A 64 1.48 17.35 -1.61
C ILE A 64 2.66 18.18 -1.14
N GLN A 65 3.10 19.17 -1.94
CA GLN A 65 4.20 20.05 -1.56
C GLN A 65 3.94 20.78 -0.24
N GLN A 66 2.72 21.29 -0.03
CA GLN A 66 2.34 21.94 1.22
C GLN A 66 2.37 20.98 2.42
N LEU A 67 1.89 19.74 2.25
CA LEU A 67 1.93 18.72 3.31
C LEU A 67 3.36 18.29 3.64
N THR A 68 4.23 18.15 2.63
CA THR A 68 5.66 17.85 2.83
C THR A 68 6.34 18.92 3.69
N LEU A 69 6.12 20.21 3.38
CA LEU A 69 6.67 21.31 4.17
C LEU A 69 6.19 21.31 5.63
N ASN A 70 4.90 21.01 5.84
CA ASN A 70 4.34 20.91 7.19
C ASN A 70 4.93 19.72 7.96
N ALA A 71 5.11 18.58 7.30
CA ALA A 71 5.74 17.40 7.91
C ALA A 71 7.19 17.67 8.33
N ASP A 72 7.97 18.36 7.49
CA ASP A 72 9.35 18.73 7.82
C ASP A 72 9.42 19.70 9.00
N LYS A 73 8.48 20.66 9.07
CA LYS A 73 8.36 21.58 10.21
C LYS A 73 8.06 20.82 11.50
N LEU A 74 7.05 19.94 11.50
CA LEU A 74 6.67 19.15 12.67
C LEU A 74 7.81 18.22 13.11
N LYS A 75 8.54 17.62 12.17
CA LYS A 75 9.72 16.79 12.47
C LYS A 75 10.81 17.58 13.20
N LYS A 76 11.03 18.84 12.83
CA LYS A 76 11.99 19.73 13.51
C LYS A 76 11.51 20.08 14.92
N GLU A 77 10.24 20.42 15.09
CA GLU A 77 9.66 20.70 16.41
C GLU A 77 9.71 19.47 17.34
N ASN A 78 9.48 18.27 16.80
CA ASN A 78 9.53 17.05 17.58
C ASN A 78 10.96 16.76 18.09
N ARG A 79 11.97 16.90 17.21
CA ARG A 79 13.38 16.79 17.60
C ARG A 79 13.79 17.77 18.70
N GLU A 80 13.27 19.00 18.65
CA GLU A 80 13.54 20.00 19.69
C GLU A 80 12.93 19.60 21.04
N LYS A 81 11.69 19.07 21.03
CA LYS A 81 11.05 18.55 22.24
C LYS A 81 11.79 17.34 22.80
N ASP A 82 12.27 16.43 21.96
CA ASP A 82 13.08 15.28 22.39
C ASP A 82 14.39 15.74 23.06
N ASN A 83 15.06 16.76 22.50
CA ASN A 83 16.25 17.35 23.10
C ASN A 83 15.95 17.98 24.47
N GLN A 84 14.84 18.73 24.59
CA GLN A 84 14.42 19.30 25.87
C GLN A 84 14.10 18.23 26.90
N LEU A 85 13.41 17.16 26.48
CA LEU A 85 13.10 16.02 27.33
C LEU A 85 14.37 15.33 27.84
N ALA A 86 15.34 15.08 26.97
CA ALA A 86 16.62 14.48 27.34
C ALA A 86 17.36 15.31 28.42
N VAL A 87 17.36 16.64 28.28
CA VAL A 87 17.95 17.55 29.27
C VAL A 87 17.20 17.48 30.61
N VAL A 88 15.87 17.42 30.60
CA VAL A 88 15.06 17.29 31.82
C VAL A 88 15.32 15.95 32.49
N SER A 89 15.34 14.85 31.74
CA SER A 89 15.62 13.51 32.27
C SER A 89 16.98 13.45 32.97
N ALA A 90 18.04 14.00 32.36
CA ALA A 90 19.36 14.06 32.99
C ALA A 90 19.38 14.88 34.30
N LYS A 91 18.59 15.96 34.38
CA LYS A 91 18.42 16.75 35.62
C LYS A 91 17.67 15.95 36.68
N VAL A 92 16.64 15.20 36.31
CA VAL A 92 15.91 14.34 37.25
C VAL A 92 16.81 13.24 37.79
N ASP A 93 17.62 12.60 36.93
CA ASP A 93 18.56 11.55 37.34
C ASP A 93 19.62 12.07 38.32
N THR A 94 20.19 13.24 38.05
CA THR A 94 21.17 13.87 38.96
C THR A 94 20.53 14.28 40.28
N HIS A 95 19.31 14.84 40.26
CA HIS A 95 18.58 15.17 41.48
C HIS A 95 18.19 13.93 42.29
N ALA A 96 17.76 12.84 41.64
CA ALA A 96 17.45 11.58 42.31
C ALA A 96 18.70 10.98 42.97
N TYR A 97 19.84 11.03 42.28
CA TYR A 97 21.13 10.59 42.83
C TYR A 97 21.51 11.44 44.05
N VAL A 98 21.51 12.78 43.93
CA VAL A 98 21.85 13.68 45.05
C VAL A 98 20.90 13.50 46.23
N PHE A 99 19.59 13.34 45.97
CA PHE A 99 18.59 13.13 47.01
C PHE A 99 18.78 11.80 47.74
N CYS A 100 19.05 10.71 47.02
CA CYS A 100 19.41 9.42 47.60
C CYS A 100 20.69 9.50 48.45
N TYR A 101 21.71 10.21 47.98
CA TYR A 101 22.95 10.42 48.75
C TYR A 101 22.72 11.25 50.01
N LEU A 102 21.93 12.33 49.93
CA LEU A 102 21.62 13.18 51.08
C LEU A 102 20.76 12.45 52.11
N LEU A 103 19.75 11.68 51.66
CA LEU A 103 18.95 10.81 52.52
C LEU A 103 19.82 9.77 53.21
N CYS A 104 20.70 9.10 52.47
CA CYS A 104 21.62 8.10 53.03
C CYS A 104 22.53 8.74 54.09
N TYR A 105 23.20 9.85 53.76
CA TYR A 105 24.10 10.55 54.68
C TYR A 105 23.37 11.04 55.94
N LYS A 106 22.18 11.61 55.78
CA LYS A 106 21.40 12.13 56.90
C LYS A 106 20.85 11.01 57.77
N CYS A 107 20.41 9.89 57.19
CA CYS A 107 20.05 8.68 57.92
C CYS A 107 21.24 8.10 58.68
N THR A 108 22.45 8.05 58.10
CA THR A 108 23.67 7.58 58.79
C THR A 108 24.04 8.50 59.95
N LYS A 109 24.01 9.82 59.76
CA LYS A 109 24.33 10.80 60.82
C LYS A 109 23.30 10.81 61.95
N LEU A 110 22.02 10.65 61.62
CA LEU A 110 20.97 10.53 62.61
C LEU A 110 21.09 9.20 63.39
N PHE A 111 21.43 8.11 62.71
CA PHE A 111 21.70 6.82 63.33
C PHE A 111 22.92 6.88 64.26
N GLU A 112 24.03 7.50 63.83
CA GLU A 112 25.20 7.75 64.68
C GLU A 112 24.83 8.59 65.92
N SER A 113 24.09 9.69 65.74
CA SER A 113 23.70 10.57 66.85
C SER A 113 22.78 9.87 67.85
N ILE A 114 21.79 9.11 67.39
CA ILE A 114 20.81 8.43 68.25
C ILE A 114 21.46 7.24 68.97
N VAL A 115 22.33 6.49 68.29
CA VAL A 115 23.04 5.35 68.89
C VAL A 115 24.08 5.82 69.91
N LEU A 116 24.82 6.90 69.63
CA LEU A 116 25.77 7.48 70.60
C LEU A 116 25.06 8.02 71.85
N ASP A 117 23.93 8.71 71.68
CA ASP A 117 23.21 9.33 72.80
C ASP A 117 22.52 8.27 73.71
N ARG A 118 22.01 7.17 73.12
CA ARG A 118 21.48 6.03 73.90
C ARG A 118 22.56 5.18 74.54
N ILE A 119 23.69 4.90 73.87
CA ILE A 119 24.81 4.17 74.47
C ILE A 119 25.43 4.97 75.63
N MET A 120 25.52 6.30 75.50
CA MET A 120 26.04 7.18 76.55
C MET A 120 25.10 7.28 77.77
N ASN A 121 23.78 7.27 77.56
CA ASN A 121 22.81 7.22 78.65
C ASN A 121 22.70 5.85 79.32
N PHE A 122 22.94 4.75 78.60
CA PHE A 122 22.87 3.39 79.17
C PHE A 122 24.14 2.98 79.93
N CYS A 123 25.34 3.47 79.53
CA CYS A 123 26.59 3.07 80.16
C CYS A 123 27.10 4.00 81.28
N GLY A 124 26.55 5.20 81.47
CA GLY A 124 26.95 6.12 82.56
C GLY A 124 28.45 6.47 82.64
N LYS A 125 29.25 6.08 81.65
CA LYS A 125 30.70 6.29 81.56
C LYS A 125 31.13 6.38 80.09
N LYS A 126 31.95 7.40 79.80
CA LYS A 126 32.65 7.60 78.52
C LYS A 126 33.51 6.39 78.20
N TYR A 127 33.14 5.62 77.17
CA TYR A 127 34.10 4.78 76.45
C TYR A 127 33.89 4.87 74.94
N LYS A 128 35.02 4.90 74.23
CA LYS A 128 35.16 5.01 72.78
C LYS A 128 34.92 3.63 72.17
N LEU A 129 33.82 3.44 71.45
CA LEU A 129 33.46 2.16 70.82
C LEU A 129 33.56 2.27 69.30
N THR A 130 34.48 1.49 68.73
CA THR A 130 34.58 1.17 67.30
C THR A 130 33.47 0.20 66.90
N PHE A 131 32.73 0.53 65.85
CA PHE A 131 31.52 -0.17 65.41
C PHE A 131 31.84 -1.39 64.53
N SER A 132 31.31 -2.57 64.89
CA SER A 132 31.20 -3.69 63.96
C SER A 132 29.94 -4.53 64.28
N LYS A 133 29.01 -4.55 63.31
CA LYS A 133 27.72 -5.28 63.17
C LYS A 133 26.42 -4.64 63.72
N PRO A 134 25.28 -4.72 62.97
CA PRO A 134 24.04 -4.03 63.30
C PRO A 134 23.13 -4.84 64.23
N PHE A 135 22.46 -4.13 65.14
CA PHE A 135 21.60 -4.65 66.20
C PHE A 135 20.16 -4.15 65.95
N PHE A 136 19.20 -5.05 65.70
CA PHE A 136 17.77 -4.73 65.65
C PHE A 136 17.05 -5.45 66.80
N SER A 137 16.49 -4.69 67.75
CA SER A 137 15.56 -5.21 68.77
C SER A 137 14.47 -4.17 69.11
N SER A 138 13.36 -4.65 69.68
CA SER A 138 11.99 -4.10 69.63
C SER A 138 11.70 -2.76 70.33
N GLU A 139 12.65 -2.14 71.02
CA GLU A 139 12.45 -0.84 71.71
C GLU A 139 12.64 0.40 70.80
N ASN A 140 12.98 0.20 69.53
CA ASN A 140 13.23 1.27 68.55
C ASN A 140 12.00 1.67 67.71
N GLY A 141 10.84 1.01 67.92
CA GLY A 141 9.62 1.25 67.15
C GLY A 141 9.07 2.68 67.25
N TYR A 142 9.12 3.29 68.44
CA TYR A 142 8.62 4.66 68.66
C TYR A 142 9.46 5.74 68.00
N VAL A 143 10.79 5.57 67.97
CA VAL A 143 11.70 6.52 67.32
C VAL A 143 11.55 6.46 65.80
N PHE A 144 11.37 5.25 65.26
CA PHE A 144 11.04 5.07 63.84
C PHE A 144 9.71 5.74 63.48
N HIS A 145 8.68 5.57 64.32
CA HIS A 145 7.38 6.22 64.12
C HIS A 145 7.45 7.75 64.17
N LEU A 146 8.22 8.33 65.09
CA LEU A 146 8.34 9.79 65.25
C LEU A 146 9.11 10.44 64.08
N LEU A 147 10.14 9.76 63.57
CA LEU A 147 10.89 10.20 62.39
C LEU A 147 10.04 10.14 61.11
N VAL A 148 9.23 9.10 60.96
CA VAL A 148 8.24 8.99 59.87
C VAL A 148 7.21 10.12 59.97
N TYR A 149 6.71 10.43 61.17
CA TYR A 149 5.73 11.51 61.37
C TYR A 149 6.30 12.89 61.03
N LEU A 150 7.54 13.18 61.44
CA LEU A 150 8.24 14.44 61.11
C LEU A 150 8.54 14.56 59.60
N PHE A 151 8.84 13.45 58.93
CA PHE A 151 9.06 13.42 57.48
C PHE A 151 7.76 13.71 56.71
N ILE A 152 6.64 13.10 57.12
CA ILE A 152 5.32 13.33 56.52
C ILE A 152 4.82 14.77 56.77
N SER A 153 5.14 15.34 57.94
CA SER A 153 4.73 16.70 58.34
C SER A 153 5.59 17.82 57.75
N SER A 154 6.66 17.48 57.01
CA SER A 154 7.56 18.45 56.38
C SER A 154 6.88 19.15 55.20
N SER A 155 7.06 20.47 55.08
CA SER A 155 6.56 21.26 53.94
C SER A 155 7.15 20.83 52.58
N ALA A 156 8.20 20.00 52.59
CA ALA A 156 8.80 19.41 51.39
C ALA A 156 8.15 18.09 50.94
N PHE A 157 7.30 17.47 51.76
CA PHE A 157 6.63 16.20 51.43
C PHE A 157 5.51 16.39 50.39
N VAL A 158 4.73 17.47 50.50
CA VAL A 158 3.61 17.75 49.58
C VAL A 158 4.07 17.93 48.13
N PRO A 159 5.13 18.70 47.82
CA PRO A 159 5.67 18.79 46.45
C PRO A 159 6.26 17.47 45.94
N PHE A 160 6.86 16.66 46.82
CA PHE A 160 7.40 15.34 46.47
C PHE A 160 6.28 14.37 46.07
N CYS A 161 5.18 14.32 46.82
CA CYS A 161 4.01 13.53 46.45
C CYS A 161 3.40 13.96 45.10
N GLN A 162 3.34 15.26 44.83
CA GLN A 162 2.88 15.77 43.53
C GLN A 162 3.82 15.42 42.38
N LEU A 163 5.13 15.44 42.61
CA LEU A 163 6.14 15.02 41.64
C LEU A 163 6.03 13.51 41.35
N MET A 164 5.91 12.70 42.40
CA MET A 164 5.75 11.24 42.27
C MET A 164 4.49 10.88 41.51
N GLU A 165 3.39 11.60 41.73
CA GLU A 165 2.14 11.37 40.99
C GLU A 165 2.27 11.75 39.51
N LYS A 166 2.97 12.84 39.18
CA LYS A 166 3.27 13.18 37.78
C LYS A 166 4.20 12.16 37.11
N ILE A 167 5.21 11.68 37.82
CA ILE A 167 6.11 10.64 37.32
C ILE A 167 5.32 9.36 37.07
N ARG A 168 4.43 8.97 37.99
CA ARG A 168 3.54 7.82 37.85
C ARG A 168 2.66 7.96 36.60
N GLN A 169 2.05 9.14 36.41
CA GLN A 169 1.24 9.41 35.23
C GLN A 169 2.04 9.28 33.93
N ILE A 170 3.26 9.84 33.87
CA ILE A 170 4.14 9.73 32.69
C ILE A 170 4.51 8.27 32.42
N ILE A 171 4.78 7.47 33.46
CA ILE A 171 5.08 6.05 33.32
C ILE A 171 3.87 5.30 32.75
N ASP A 172 2.67 5.55 33.26
CA ASP A 172 1.43 4.93 32.79
C ASP A 172 1.15 5.32 31.33
N GLU A 173 1.32 6.60 30.96
CA GLU A 173 1.18 7.09 29.58
C GLU A 173 2.21 6.45 28.65
N ASN A 174 3.48 6.35 29.05
CA ASN A 174 4.53 5.69 28.26
C ASN A 174 4.28 4.19 28.07
N LEU A 175 3.74 3.50 29.09
CA LEU A 175 3.34 2.10 28.97
C LEU A 175 2.21 1.92 27.96
N GLN A 176 1.24 2.85 27.95
CA GLN A 176 0.16 2.83 26.97
C GLN A 176 0.68 3.09 25.56
N ILE A 177 1.54 4.09 25.37
CA ILE A 177 2.17 4.39 24.07
C ILE A 177 2.94 3.17 23.57
N HIS A 178 3.75 2.52 24.40
CA HIS A 178 4.50 1.33 24.01
C HIS A 178 3.58 0.15 23.63
N LYS A 179 2.40 0.05 24.25
CA LYS A 179 1.41 -0.96 23.88
C LYS A 179 0.77 -0.65 22.52
N GLU A 180 0.43 0.61 22.27
CA GLU A 180 -0.09 1.06 20.97
C GLU A 180 0.94 0.92 19.85
N GLU A 181 2.22 1.27 20.11
CA GLU A 181 3.33 1.08 19.18
C GLU A 181 3.47 -0.40 18.79
N LYS A 182 3.38 -1.31 19.75
CA LYS A 182 3.44 -2.75 19.48
C LYS A 182 2.29 -3.23 18.60
N LEU A 183 1.06 -2.78 18.87
CA LEU A 183 -0.11 -3.13 18.06
C LEU A 183 0.02 -2.59 16.63
N LEU A 184 0.48 -1.35 16.47
CA LEU A 184 0.73 -0.76 15.16
C LEU A 184 1.82 -1.51 14.40
N GLN A 185 2.88 -1.95 15.07
CA GLN A 185 3.95 -2.74 14.45
C GLN A 185 3.43 -4.10 13.94
N GLU A 186 2.54 -4.75 14.70
CA GLU A 186 1.88 -6.00 14.29
C GLU A 186 0.95 -5.74 13.08
N GLU A 187 0.16 -4.67 13.10
CA GLU A 187 -0.72 -4.29 11.97
C GLU A 187 0.08 -3.96 10.70
N ILE A 188 1.19 -3.23 10.82
CA ILE A 188 2.10 -2.95 9.69
C ILE A 188 2.65 -4.26 9.12
N SER A 189 3.12 -5.18 9.97
CA SER A 189 3.63 -6.47 9.50
C SER A 189 2.57 -7.33 8.80
N SER A 190 1.32 -7.27 9.26
CA SER A 190 0.19 -7.94 8.62
C SER A 190 -0.09 -7.33 7.24
N LYS A 191 -0.17 -6.01 7.16
CA LYS A 191 -0.41 -5.29 5.90
C LYS A 191 0.71 -5.48 4.88
N ASP A 192 1.96 -5.49 5.32
CA ASP A 192 3.10 -5.78 4.44
C ASP A 192 3.00 -7.20 3.85
N SER A 193 2.47 -8.16 4.62
CA SER A 193 2.25 -9.53 4.12
C SER A 193 1.12 -9.61 3.09
N GLU A 194 0.01 -8.91 3.32
CA GLU A 194 -1.12 -8.82 2.38
C GLU A 194 -0.70 -8.11 1.08
N GLU A 195 0.04 -7.01 1.18
CA GLU A 195 0.56 -6.28 0.02
C GLU A 195 1.52 -7.14 -0.82
N LYS A 196 2.36 -7.93 -0.15
CA LYS A 196 3.26 -8.86 -0.83
C LYS A 196 2.50 -9.96 -1.58
N GLU A 197 1.47 -10.54 -0.97
CA GLU A 197 0.61 -11.53 -1.63
C GLU A 197 -0.10 -10.95 -2.86
N VAL A 198 -0.67 -9.74 -2.75
CA VAL A 198 -1.28 -9.04 -3.89
C VAL A 198 -0.25 -8.76 -4.99
N SER A 199 0.98 -8.36 -4.63
CA SER A 199 2.06 -8.12 -5.59
C SER A 199 2.47 -9.39 -6.34
N GLU A 200 2.57 -10.53 -5.66
CA GLU A 200 2.90 -11.82 -6.28
C GLU A 200 1.81 -12.25 -7.26
N ASN A 201 0.54 -12.06 -6.90
CA ASN A 201 -0.61 -12.36 -7.75
C ASN A 201 -0.66 -11.46 -9.01
N VAL A 202 -0.35 -10.17 -8.87
CA VAL A 202 -0.26 -9.24 -10.02
C VAL A 202 0.84 -9.66 -10.99
N GLU A 203 2.02 -10.04 -10.50
CA GLU A 203 3.11 -10.47 -11.37
C GLU A 203 2.83 -11.83 -12.04
N ALA A 204 2.17 -12.76 -11.36
CA ALA A 204 1.72 -14.02 -11.96
C ALA A 204 0.72 -13.78 -13.11
N LEU A 205 -0.29 -12.94 -12.89
CA LEU A 205 -1.26 -12.57 -13.93
C LEU A 205 -0.56 -11.89 -15.12
N LYS A 206 0.34 -10.94 -14.86
CA LYS A 206 1.10 -10.24 -15.89
C LYS A 206 1.97 -11.18 -16.73
N LYS A 207 2.60 -12.18 -16.09
CA LYS A 207 3.37 -13.20 -16.81
C LYS A 207 2.48 -14.02 -17.74
N SER A 208 1.34 -14.52 -17.25
CA SER A 208 0.39 -15.28 -18.08
C SER A 208 -0.15 -14.45 -19.24
N LEU A 209 -0.44 -13.16 -19.03
CA LEU A 209 -0.86 -12.25 -20.09
C LEU A 209 0.23 -12.02 -21.14
N ASN A 210 1.50 -11.91 -20.74
CA ASN A 210 2.62 -11.77 -21.68
C ASN A 210 2.83 -13.04 -22.51
N GLU A 211 2.71 -14.22 -21.89
CA GLU A 211 2.79 -15.51 -22.58
C GLU A 211 1.63 -15.65 -23.59
N PHE A 212 0.42 -15.26 -23.19
CA PHE A 212 -0.75 -15.24 -24.06
C PHE A 212 -0.60 -14.22 -25.20
N GLN A 213 -0.05 -13.03 -24.93
CA GLN A 213 0.23 -12.03 -25.95
C GLN A 213 1.26 -12.55 -26.97
N ALA A 214 2.28 -13.29 -26.51
CA ALA A 214 3.23 -13.95 -27.40
C ALA A 214 2.55 -15.03 -28.26
N PHE A 215 1.62 -15.81 -27.68
CA PHE A 215 0.79 -16.77 -28.41
C PHE A 215 -0.05 -16.09 -29.50
N LEU A 216 -0.76 -15.00 -29.19
CA LEU A 216 -1.57 -14.26 -30.17
C LEU A 216 -0.75 -13.67 -31.32
N ARG A 217 0.54 -13.41 -31.12
CA ARG A 217 1.45 -12.94 -32.19
C ARG A 217 1.87 -14.05 -33.15
N THR A 218 1.64 -15.30 -32.78
CA THR A 218 1.81 -16.45 -33.69
C THR A 218 0.50 -16.76 -34.41
N SER A 219 0.54 -17.51 -35.50
CA SER A 219 -0.70 -18.02 -36.09
C SER A 219 -1.38 -18.98 -35.12
N TYR A 220 -2.66 -18.78 -34.83
CA TYR A 220 -3.45 -19.60 -33.91
C TYR A 220 -4.74 -20.13 -34.56
N CYS A 221 -5.21 -21.29 -34.13
CA CYS A 221 -6.52 -21.87 -34.46
C CYS A 221 -7.42 -21.89 -33.20
N SER A 222 -8.74 -22.05 -33.35
CA SER A 222 -9.72 -22.03 -32.26
C SER A 222 -9.34 -22.94 -31.09
N ASN A 223 -8.89 -24.17 -31.39
CA ASN A 223 -8.46 -25.14 -30.39
C ASN A 223 -7.24 -24.65 -29.58
N GLY A 224 -6.28 -23.99 -30.22
CA GLY A 224 -5.11 -23.43 -29.54
C GLY A 224 -5.48 -22.26 -28.64
N LEU A 225 -6.34 -21.37 -29.15
CA LEU A 225 -6.84 -20.22 -28.40
C LEU A 225 -7.68 -20.65 -27.19
N LYS A 226 -8.54 -21.66 -27.37
CA LYS A 226 -9.35 -22.25 -26.29
C LYS A 226 -8.50 -22.87 -25.19
N ARG A 227 -7.44 -23.59 -25.54
CA ARG A 227 -6.49 -24.15 -24.58
C ARG A 227 -5.83 -23.06 -23.73
N GLU A 228 -5.37 -21.98 -24.35
CA GLU A 228 -4.73 -20.89 -23.61
C GLU A 228 -5.72 -20.08 -22.76
N ILE A 229 -6.99 -19.95 -23.19
CA ILE A 229 -8.05 -19.37 -22.37
C ILE A 229 -8.31 -20.23 -21.12
N CYS A 230 -8.34 -21.56 -21.25
CA CYS A 230 -8.46 -22.46 -20.11
C CYS A 230 -7.27 -22.32 -19.16
N ASN A 231 -6.04 -22.25 -19.67
CA ASN A 231 -4.84 -22.01 -18.85
C ASN A 231 -4.94 -20.71 -18.05
N LEU A 232 -5.48 -19.64 -18.65
CA LEU A 232 -5.73 -18.37 -17.95
C LEU A 232 -6.84 -18.50 -16.92
N GLN A 233 -7.93 -19.22 -17.22
CA GLN A 233 -9.06 -19.44 -16.30
C GLN A 233 -8.66 -20.24 -15.05
N ASP A 234 -7.79 -21.24 -15.22
CA ASP A 234 -7.33 -22.11 -14.15
C ASP A 234 -6.30 -21.43 -13.23
N LEU A 235 -5.87 -20.20 -13.54
CA LEU A 235 -4.97 -19.44 -12.70
C LEU A 235 -5.66 -19.05 -11.39
N CYS A 236 -5.07 -19.43 -10.26
CA CYS A 236 -5.55 -19.01 -8.94
C CYS A 236 -5.27 -17.51 -8.77
N ILE A 237 -6.32 -16.69 -8.67
CA ILE A 237 -6.22 -15.23 -8.60
C ILE A 237 -7.02 -14.71 -7.40
N ASP A 238 -6.39 -13.79 -6.67
CA ASP A 238 -6.99 -13.09 -5.53
C ASP A 238 -8.22 -12.25 -5.91
N PRO A 239 -9.25 -12.13 -5.03
CA PRO A 239 -10.46 -11.35 -5.30
C PRO A 239 -10.21 -9.89 -5.73
N SER A 240 -9.10 -9.27 -5.33
CA SER A 240 -8.80 -7.86 -5.59
C SER A 240 -8.55 -7.56 -7.08
N VAL A 241 -8.06 -8.54 -7.84
CA VAL A 241 -7.75 -8.43 -9.27
C VAL A 241 -8.62 -9.32 -10.16
N LEU A 242 -9.56 -10.07 -9.55
CA LEU A 242 -10.50 -10.96 -10.23
C LEU A 242 -11.32 -10.24 -11.32
N TRP A 243 -11.65 -8.97 -11.13
CA TRP A 243 -12.40 -8.18 -12.12
C TRP A 243 -11.62 -7.98 -13.42
N ILE A 244 -10.29 -7.83 -13.35
CA ILE A 244 -9.42 -7.72 -14.54
C ILE A 244 -9.37 -9.06 -15.26
N HIS A 245 -9.11 -10.13 -14.52
CA HIS A 245 -9.07 -11.49 -15.05
C HIS A 245 -10.37 -11.86 -15.76
N THR A 246 -11.51 -11.58 -15.14
CA THR A 246 -12.84 -11.81 -15.71
C THR A 246 -13.04 -11.01 -16.99
N ALA A 247 -12.66 -9.73 -17.01
CA ALA A 247 -12.77 -8.89 -18.20
C ALA A 247 -11.90 -9.41 -19.36
N VAL A 248 -10.66 -9.82 -19.06
CA VAL A 248 -9.75 -10.41 -20.05
C VAL A 248 -10.36 -11.70 -20.62
N ILE A 249 -10.84 -12.62 -19.78
CA ILE A 249 -11.48 -13.85 -20.23
C ILE A 249 -12.71 -13.56 -21.10
N GLY A 250 -13.50 -12.54 -20.76
CA GLY A 250 -14.67 -12.14 -21.56
C GLY A 250 -14.28 -11.66 -22.96
N ILE A 251 -13.23 -10.85 -23.07
CA ILE A 251 -12.69 -10.39 -24.35
C ILE A 251 -12.14 -11.58 -25.15
N LEU A 252 -11.38 -12.47 -24.52
CA LEU A 252 -10.78 -13.62 -25.19
C LEU A 252 -11.82 -14.66 -25.63
N SER A 253 -12.85 -14.89 -24.82
CA SER A 253 -13.99 -15.74 -25.20
C SER A 253 -14.73 -15.16 -26.40
N SER A 254 -14.87 -13.84 -26.46
CA SER A 254 -15.46 -13.17 -27.63
C SER A 254 -14.61 -13.38 -28.88
N LEU A 255 -13.29 -13.21 -28.77
CA LEU A 255 -12.35 -13.50 -29.86
C LEU A 255 -12.43 -14.96 -30.30
N LEU A 256 -12.51 -15.90 -29.36
CA LEU A 256 -12.66 -17.32 -29.66
C LEU A 256 -13.93 -17.61 -30.47
N SER A 257 -15.08 -17.06 -30.08
CA SER A 257 -16.32 -17.23 -30.87
C SER A 257 -16.20 -16.67 -32.28
N TRP A 258 -15.47 -15.56 -32.48
CA TRP A 258 -15.18 -15.04 -33.82
C TRP A 258 -14.29 -15.98 -34.63
N VAL A 259 -13.23 -16.52 -34.03
CA VAL A 259 -12.31 -17.47 -34.69
C VAL A 259 -13.03 -18.76 -35.07
N GLU A 260 -13.82 -19.33 -34.17
CA GLU A 260 -14.63 -20.52 -34.41
C GLU A 260 -15.63 -20.29 -35.56
N ALA A 261 -16.29 -19.14 -35.62
CA ALA A 261 -17.22 -18.80 -36.69
C ALA A 261 -16.54 -18.69 -38.06
N VAL A 262 -15.34 -18.07 -38.12
CA VAL A 262 -14.57 -17.96 -39.35
C VAL A 262 -14.05 -19.32 -39.82
N GLU A 263 -13.54 -20.15 -38.90
CA GLU A 263 -13.12 -21.51 -39.22
C GLU A 263 -14.28 -22.35 -39.77
N HIS A 264 -15.48 -22.26 -39.18
CA HIS A 264 -16.66 -22.93 -39.70
C HIS A 264 -17.05 -22.46 -41.11
N LEU A 265 -17.07 -21.15 -41.37
CA LEU A 265 -17.38 -20.61 -42.70
C LEU A 265 -16.40 -21.08 -43.77
N ILE A 266 -15.12 -21.15 -43.44
CA ILE A 266 -14.10 -21.67 -44.36
C ILE A 266 -14.29 -23.17 -44.58
N GLN A 267 -14.62 -23.93 -43.53
CA GLN A 267 -14.93 -25.35 -43.64
C GLN A 267 -16.16 -25.61 -44.55
N ASP A 268 -17.18 -24.75 -44.46
CA ASP A 268 -18.37 -24.80 -45.32
C ASP A 268 -18.05 -24.54 -46.80
N THR A 269 -16.95 -23.83 -47.10
CA THR A 269 -16.45 -23.66 -48.48
C THR A 269 -15.69 -24.88 -49.01
N GLY A 270 -15.58 -25.95 -48.22
CA GLY A 270 -14.88 -27.19 -48.60
C GLY A 270 -13.37 -27.16 -48.38
N ILE A 271 -12.86 -26.14 -47.69
CA ILE A 271 -11.44 -26.04 -47.31
C ILE A 271 -11.29 -26.69 -45.94
N ASP A 272 -10.60 -27.83 -45.87
CA ASP A 272 -10.30 -28.48 -44.60
C ASP A 272 -9.20 -27.70 -43.85
N ILE A 273 -9.55 -27.19 -42.67
CA ILE A 273 -8.67 -26.43 -41.77
C ILE A 273 -8.15 -27.31 -40.64
N SER A 274 -8.45 -28.63 -40.66
CA SER A 274 -8.04 -29.55 -39.61
C SER A 274 -6.53 -29.38 -39.30
N CYS A 275 -6.29 -28.81 -38.12
CA CYS A 275 -5.09 -28.05 -37.77
C CYS A 275 -3.88 -29.01 -37.74
N SER A 276 -3.02 -28.99 -38.77
CA SER A 276 -1.62 -29.38 -38.60
C SER A 276 -0.96 -28.26 -37.82
N ASP A 277 -0.47 -28.56 -36.61
CA ASP A 277 0.22 -27.64 -35.69
C ASP A 277 1.36 -26.81 -36.33
N LYS A 278 1.72 -27.11 -37.57
CA LYS A 278 2.70 -26.37 -38.36
C LYS A 278 2.20 -26.24 -39.81
N GLY A 279 1.77 -25.03 -40.20
CA GLY A 279 2.15 -24.54 -41.52
C GLY A 279 1.10 -24.07 -42.54
N SER A 280 -0.20 -23.97 -42.24
CA SER A 280 -1.18 -23.52 -43.26
C SER A 280 -1.97 -22.24 -42.93
N TRP A 281 -1.47 -21.37 -42.04
CA TRP A 281 -2.11 -20.08 -41.71
C TRP A 281 -1.33 -18.84 -42.20
N PHE A 282 -0.19 -19.02 -42.86
CA PHE A 282 0.63 -17.91 -43.36
C PHE A 282 -0.10 -17.02 -44.39
N SER A 283 -1.02 -17.58 -45.18
CA SER A 283 -1.81 -16.80 -46.14
C SER A 283 -2.96 -16.03 -45.50
N PHE A 284 -3.53 -16.54 -44.40
CA PHE A 284 -4.68 -15.94 -43.73
C PHE A 284 -4.28 -14.85 -42.73
N THR A 285 -3.09 -14.98 -42.12
CA THR A 285 -2.50 -13.92 -41.28
C THR A 285 -2.18 -12.66 -42.09
N TYR A 286 -1.81 -12.80 -43.37
CA TYR A 286 -1.65 -11.66 -44.28
C TYR A 286 -3.00 -10.97 -44.59
N LEU A 287 -4.08 -11.74 -44.77
CA LEU A 287 -5.44 -11.22 -45.01
C LEU A 287 -6.06 -10.57 -43.76
N MET A 288 -5.85 -11.14 -42.57
CA MET A 288 -6.37 -10.59 -41.31
C MET A 288 -5.53 -9.44 -40.76
N GLY A 289 -4.23 -9.40 -41.06
CA GLY A 289 -3.34 -8.27 -40.73
C GLY A 289 -3.74 -6.96 -41.39
N ASP A 290 -4.41 -7.02 -42.55
CA ASP A 290 -4.96 -5.85 -43.24
C ASP A 290 -6.35 -5.44 -42.72
N ILE A 291 -7.08 -6.34 -42.05
CA ILE A 291 -8.44 -6.09 -41.52
C ILE A 291 -8.42 -5.58 -40.07
N PHE A 292 -7.44 -6.00 -39.26
CA PHE A 292 -7.25 -5.54 -37.89
C PHE A 292 -5.80 -5.10 -37.64
N PRO A 293 -5.45 -3.81 -37.86
CA PRO A 293 -4.20 -3.28 -37.36
C PRO A 293 -4.28 -3.26 -35.82
N ILE A 294 -3.56 -4.17 -35.18
CA ILE A 294 -3.33 -4.12 -33.74
C ILE A 294 -2.41 -2.91 -33.49
N TYR A 295 -3.00 -1.76 -33.18
CA TYR A 295 -2.31 -0.57 -32.68
C TYR A 295 -2.06 -0.66 -31.18
#